data_AF-A0A5C5S787-F1
#
_entry.id   AF-A0A5C5S787-F1
#
_cell.length_a   1.000
_cell.length_b   1.000
_cell.length_c   1.000
_cell.angle_alpha   90.00
_cell.angle_beta   90.00
_cell.angle_gamma   90.00
#
_symmetry.space_group_name_H-M   'P 1'
#
loop_
_entity.id
_entity.type
_entity.pdbx_description
1 polymer ?
#
loop_
_entity_poly.entity_id
_entity_poly.type
_entity_poly.pdbx_seq_one_letter_code
_entity_poly.pdbx_strand_id
1 'polypeptide(L)' 'MGAGAQAPQAAGSSFLTVAEVATLMRVSKMTVYRLVHNGELPAVRVGRSFRVHEKAVHDYLQTSFFDAG' A
#
# COMPACT_ATOMS: atom_id res chain seq x y z
N MET A 1 -0.33 -9.24 31.00
CA MET A 1 -0.04 -9.80 29.67
C MET A 1 -1.25 -9.53 28.80
N GLY A 2 -1.18 -8.52 27.94
CA GLY A 2 -2.30 -8.08 27.09
C GLY A 2 -1.73 -7.28 25.93
N ALA A 3 -1.38 -7.99 24.86
CA ALA A 3 -0.90 -7.40 23.62
C ALA A 3 -2.11 -6.98 22.78
N GLY A 4 -2.19 -5.70 22.45
CA GLY A 4 -3.09 -5.16 21.45
C GLY A 4 -2.39 -3.97 20.81
N ALA A 5 -1.56 -4.24 19.81
CA ALA A 5 -0.78 -3.24 19.10
C ALA A 5 -1.72 -2.22 18.44
N GLN A 6 -1.77 -1.00 18.96
CA GLN A 6 -2.26 0.15 18.21
C GLN A 6 -1.25 0.42 17.08
N ALA A 7 -1.58 -0.08 15.88
CA ALA A 7 -0.94 0.39 14.66
C ALA A 7 -1.30 1.88 14.47
N PRO A 8 -0.32 2.73 14.14
CA PRO A 8 -0.48 4.16 14.18
C PRO A 8 -1.44 4.63 13.08
N GLN A 9 -2.18 5.67 13.44
CA GLN A 9 -3.12 6.38 12.60
C GLN A 9 -2.32 7.13 11.51
N ALA A 10 -2.07 6.51 10.37
CA ALA A 10 -1.56 7.19 9.19
C ALA A 10 -2.74 7.84 8.45
N ALA A 11 -3.23 8.92 9.05
CA ALA A 11 -4.26 9.78 8.48
C ALA A 11 -3.57 11.05 7.98
N GLY A 12 -3.19 11.07 6.71
CA GLY A 12 -2.78 12.32 6.08
C GLY A 12 -2.18 12.13 4.70
N SER A 13 -3.02 12.17 3.66
CA SER A 13 -2.74 12.62 2.29
C SER A 13 -1.31 12.44 1.74
N SER A 14 -0.67 11.32 2.05
CA SER A 14 0.74 11.11 1.74
C SER A 14 0.87 10.21 0.53
N PHE A 15 1.71 10.63 -0.40
CA PHE A 15 2.06 9.83 -1.56
C PHE A 15 3.27 9.00 -1.21
N LEU A 16 3.11 7.68 -1.26
CA LEU A 16 4.18 6.73 -1.03
C LEU A 16 4.82 6.34 -2.35
N THR A 17 6.12 6.14 -2.34
CA THR A 17 6.83 5.53 -3.46
C THR A 17 6.58 4.03 -3.50
N VAL A 18 6.78 3.41 -4.67
CA VAL A 18 6.69 1.94 -4.84
C VAL A 18 7.55 1.18 -3.81
N ALA A 19 8.71 1.75 -3.43
CA ALA A 19 9.60 1.14 -2.44
C ALA A 19 9.03 1.19 -1.02
N GLU A 20 8.37 2.28 -0.65
CA GLU A 20 7.72 2.43 0.65
C GLU A 20 6.49 1.53 0.75
N VAL A 21 5.67 1.46 -0.30
CA VAL A 21 4.52 0.55 -0.37
C VAL A 21 4.96 -0.92 -0.22
N ALA A 22 6.04 -1.31 -0.91
CA ALA A 22 6.59 -2.66 -0.81
C ALA A 22 6.97 -3.02 0.64
N THR A 23 7.60 -2.07 1.34
CA THR A 23 7.99 -2.24 2.75
C THR A 23 6.77 -2.33 3.67
N LEU A 24 5.78 -1.45 3.46
CA LEU A 24 4.54 -1.38 4.24
C LEU A 24 3.72 -2.66 4.13
N MET A 25 3.52 -3.15 2.91
CA MET A 25 2.76 -4.37 2.63
C MET A 25 3.58 -5.65 2.83
N ARG A 26 4.89 -5.53 3.09
CA ARG A 26 5.85 -6.65 3.15
C ARG A 26 5.88 -7.50 1.87
N VAL A 27 5.71 -6.86 0.71
CA VAL A 27 5.74 -7.52 -0.59
C VAL A 27 6.96 -7.08 -1.40
N SER A 28 7.26 -7.82 -2.47
CA SER A 28 8.33 -7.43 -3.39
C SER A 28 7.92 -6.20 -4.21
N LYS A 29 8.90 -5.40 -4.68
CA LYS A 29 8.65 -4.29 -5.62
C LYS A 29 7.95 -4.79 -6.90
N MET A 30 8.24 -6.01 -7.34
CA MET A 30 7.59 -6.62 -8.50
C MET A 30 6.09 -6.81 -8.26
N THR A 31 5.72 -7.28 -7.06
CA THR A 31 4.32 -7.41 -6.65
C THR A 31 3.63 -6.04 -6.68
N VAL A 32 4.25 -4.99 -6.14
CA VAL A 32 3.69 -3.63 -6.20
C VAL A 32 3.51 -3.17 -7.66
N TYR A 33 4.51 -3.38 -8.52
CA TYR A 33 4.38 -3.04 -9.94
C TYR A 33 3.24 -3.79 -10.63
N ARG A 34 3.07 -5.09 -10.34
CA ARG A 34 1.96 -5.89 -10.86
C ARG A 34 0.62 -5.35 -10.39
N LEU A 35 0.47 -5.06 -9.10
CA LEU A 35 -0.77 -4.51 -8.53
C LEU A 35 -1.13 -3.15 -9.16
N VAL A 36 -0.13 -2.30 -9.38
CA VAL A 36 -0.32 -1.02 -10.07
C VAL A 36 -0.72 -1.23 -11.53
N HIS A 37 -0.09 -2.17 -12.23
CA HIS A 37 -0.38 -2.45 -13.64
C HIS A 37 -1.73 -3.15 -13.85
N ASN A 38 -2.13 -4.00 -12.91
CA ASN A 38 -3.43 -4.65 -12.87
C ASN A 38 -4.57 -3.68 -12.49
N GLY A 39 -4.24 -2.51 -11.94
CA GLY A 39 -5.22 -1.55 -11.44
C GLY A 39 -5.77 -1.86 -10.05
N GLU A 40 -5.22 -2.87 -9.37
CA GLU A 40 -5.56 -3.22 -7.98
C GLU A 40 -5.10 -2.15 -6.99
N LEU A 41 -3.98 -1.48 -7.30
CA LEU A 41 -3.42 -0.43 -6.46
C LEU A 41 -3.32 0.88 -7.26
N PRO A 42 -4.20 1.87 -6.99
CA PRO A 42 -4.23 3.09 -7.78
C PRO A 42 -2.99 3.94 -7.52
N ALA A 43 -2.10 3.95 -8.51
CA ALA A 43 -0.90 4.77 -8.54
C ALA A 43 -1.02 5.91 -9.55
N VAL A 44 -0.48 7.06 -9.18
CA VAL A 44 -0.33 8.23 -10.02
C VAL A 44 1.11 8.32 -10.50
N ARG A 45 1.29 8.44 -11.81
CA ARG A 45 2.61 8.73 -12.39
C ARG A 45 2.89 10.22 -12.27
N VAL A 46 3.89 10.57 -11.46
CA VAL A 46 4.37 11.96 -11.31
C VAL A 46 5.75 12.06 -11.95
N GLY A 47 5.78 12.60 -13.18
CA GLY A 47 6.99 12.68 -14.00
C GLY A 47 7.54 11.31 -14.37
N ARG A 48 8.71 10.95 -13.81
CA ARG A 48 9.40 9.67 -14.02
C ARG A 48 9.15 8.63 -12.92
N SER A 49 8.41 8.99 -11.87
CA SER A 49 8.20 8.13 -10.71
C SER A 49 6.73 7.78 -10.53
N PHE A 50 6.47 6.55 -10.07
CA PHE A 50 5.14 6.14 -9.64
C PHE A 50 4.96 6.47 -8.16
N ARG A 51 3.82 7.08 -7.85
CA ARG A 51 3.41 7.44 -6.50
C ARG A 51 2.06 6.84 -6.21
N VAL A 52 1.92 6.18 -5.07
CA VAL A 52 0.67 5.57 -4.65
C VAL A 52 0.09 6.40 -3.52
N HIS A 53 -1.22 6.64 -3.55
CA HIS A 53 -1.88 7.24 -2.40
C HIS A 53 -1.85 6.27 -1.22
N GLU A 54 -1.38 6.73 -0.06
CA GLU A 54 -1.41 5.96 1.19
C GLU A 54 -2.81 5.43 1.51
N LYS A 55 -3.85 6.26 1.29
CA LYS A 55 -5.24 5.85 1.47
C LYS A 55 -5.61 4.62 0.63
N ALA A 56 -5.12 4.54 -0.59
CA ALA A 56 -5.40 3.42 -1.46
C ALA A 56 -4.65 2.15 -1.07
N VAL A 57 -3.41 2.30 -0.56
CA VAL A 57 -2.66 1.17 0.00
C VAL A 57 -3.37 0.62 1.23
N HIS A 58 -3.90 1.50 2.08
CA HIS A 58 -4.64 1.11 3.28
C HIS A 58 -5.97 0.44 2.93
N ASP A 59 -6.71 0.99 1.97
CA ASP A 59 -7.96 0.42 1.45
C ASP A 59 -7.72 -0.96 0.83
N TYR A 60 -6.65 -1.08 0.03
CA TYR A 60 -6.22 -2.36 -0.54
C TYR A 60 -5.82 -3.36 0.54
N LEU A 61 -5.04 -2.96 1.56
CA LEU A 61 -4.70 -3.84 2.69
C LEU A 61 -5.98 -4.32 3.38
N GLN A 62 -6.93 -3.43 3.66
CA GLN A 62 -8.18 -3.77 4.32
C GLN A 62 -9.02 -4.77 3.50
N THR A 63 -9.05 -4.65 2.17
CA THR A 63 -9.78 -5.59 1.31
C THR A 63 -9.00 -6.91 1.08
N SER A 64 -7.68 -6.88 0.94
CA SER A 64 -6.87 -8.08 0.69
C SER A 64 -6.71 -8.98 1.90
N PHE A 65 -6.92 -8.46 3.12
CA PHE A 65 -7.05 -9.32 4.32
C PHE A 65 -8.23 -10.31 4.20
N PHE A 66 -9.18 -10.10 3.29
CA PHE A 66 -10.31 -11.01 3.07
C PHE A 66 -10.05 -12.13 2.04
N ASP A 67 -9.04 -12.02 1.17
CA ASP A 67 -8.82 -12.98 0.07
C ASP A 67 -7.76 -14.06 0.37
N ALA A 68 -7.02 -13.92 1.49
CA ALA A 68 -6.03 -14.90 1.93
C ALA A 68 -6.58 -15.92 2.95
N GLY A 69 -7.85 -16.34 2.79
CA GLY A 69 -8.55 -17.31 3.64
C GLY A 69 -8.79 -18.64 2.93
#